data_AF-A0A812R7K7-F1
#
_entry.id   AF-A0A812R7K7-F1
#
_cell.length_a   1.000
_cell.length_b   1.000
_cell.length_c   1.000
_cell.angle_alpha   90.00
_cell.angle_beta   90.00
_cell.angle_gamma   90.00
#
_symmetry.space_group_name_H-M   'P 1'
#
loop_
_entity.id
_entity.type
_entity.pdbx_description
1 polymer ?
#
loop_
_entity_poly.entity_id
_entity_poly.type
_entity_poly.pdbx_seq_one_letter_code
_entity_poly.pdbx_strand_id
1 'polypeptide(L)'
;MSAKIVTVGSYRLGVVQPGSDIDTLCIAPPHVTREAFFTVFLKKLEQNPHVSDCVPIPGAYTPIIKLKLRGVSIDLLFARLVRSLDDGKDLEEAVKDDEVLRDMDDKSVRCINGYRVADRILQLVPNQDAFRETLRFVKCWAKRRGIYSNVLGFFGGITWALLVARVCQLYPNYCFSQLVNRFFRTYDQWNWSKPVVLCEIVESVAGIVGQKPWNPKTSLADKQHLMPVITPAFPAMNSTHNVTDTTKRILLDEFRRGYEVVKKVENNKADWKEVHNPFPFFSNDPFKHYLCLEVLAKSAEAHVKFCGWVESKLRILHKTLEGAVSGMMIHPNPEQYELRSADTEWEWGCGMFIELAFLGDQGSYVGQTVDLRPSLHQFAEVVSTWAEKETYNSEFKLKLKTVKRTRLPEYALKAEAAKRSRQHKG
;
A
#
# COMPACT_ATOMS: atom_id res chain seq x y z
N MET A 1 -6.07 -17.19 -31.08
CA MET A 1 -5.78 -17.02 -29.63
C MET A 1 -6.83 -16.11 -29.00
N SER A 2 -7.50 -16.57 -27.94
CA SER A 2 -8.43 -15.75 -27.15
C SER A 2 -7.70 -15.08 -25.98
N ALA A 3 -8.23 -13.96 -25.48
CA ALA A 3 -7.76 -13.36 -24.24
C ALA A 3 -8.08 -14.25 -23.02
N LYS A 4 -7.30 -14.13 -21.95
CA LYS A 4 -7.47 -14.87 -20.69
C LYS A 4 -7.52 -13.90 -19.51
N ILE A 5 -8.44 -14.12 -18.57
CA ILE A 5 -8.49 -13.40 -17.29
C ILE A 5 -7.80 -14.26 -16.24
N VAL A 6 -6.84 -13.69 -15.53
CA VAL A 6 -6.19 -14.31 -14.36
C VAL A 6 -6.36 -13.43 -13.14
N THR A 7 -6.29 -14.01 -11.96
CA THR A 7 -6.31 -13.26 -10.70
C THR A 7 -4.90 -12.88 -10.29
N VAL A 8 -4.75 -11.75 -9.63
CA VAL A 8 -3.47 -11.29 -9.06
C VAL A 8 -3.65 -10.94 -7.59
N GLY A 9 -2.59 -10.43 -6.96
CA GLY A 9 -2.70 -9.84 -5.62
C GLY A 9 -3.17 -10.82 -4.55
N SER A 10 -4.00 -10.32 -3.63
CA SER A 10 -4.38 -11.08 -2.44
C SER A 10 -5.29 -12.27 -2.73
N TYR A 11 -6.11 -12.18 -3.79
CA TYR A 11 -6.96 -13.28 -4.26
C TYR A 11 -6.12 -14.43 -4.80
N ARG A 12 -5.15 -14.14 -5.68
CA ARG A 12 -4.23 -15.16 -6.20
C ARG A 12 -3.42 -15.84 -5.10
N LEU A 13 -2.96 -15.08 -4.11
CA LEU A 13 -2.23 -15.61 -2.95
C LEU A 13 -3.13 -16.43 -2.00
N GLY A 14 -4.45 -16.37 -2.14
CA GLY A 14 -5.41 -17.05 -1.27
C GLY A 14 -5.54 -16.42 0.11
N VAL A 15 -5.29 -15.12 0.26
CA VAL A 15 -5.29 -14.39 1.56
C VAL A 15 -6.27 -13.22 1.59
N VAL A 16 -7.38 -13.35 0.85
CA VAL A 16 -8.48 -12.39 0.84
C VAL A 16 -9.25 -12.39 2.16
N GLN A 17 -9.83 -11.24 2.48
CA GLN A 17 -10.73 -11.03 3.61
C GLN A 17 -12.13 -10.67 3.08
N PRO A 18 -13.21 -10.88 3.85
CA PRO A 18 -14.54 -10.39 3.47
C PRO A 18 -14.51 -8.91 3.08
N GLY A 19 -15.13 -8.57 1.95
CA GLY A 19 -15.13 -7.21 1.40
C GLY A 19 -13.84 -6.78 0.69
N SER A 20 -12.86 -7.67 0.50
CA SER A 20 -11.72 -7.38 -0.37
C SER A 20 -12.16 -7.33 -1.83
N ASP A 21 -11.50 -6.49 -2.60
CA ASP A 21 -11.52 -6.49 -4.05
C ASP A 21 -10.87 -7.76 -4.63
N ILE A 22 -11.23 -8.06 -5.88
CA ILE A 22 -10.55 -9.07 -6.69
C ILE A 22 -9.72 -8.34 -7.74
N ASP A 23 -8.41 -8.35 -7.55
CA ASP A 23 -7.47 -7.90 -8.56
C ASP A 23 -7.41 -8.92 -9.70
N THR A 24 -7.62 -8.45 -10.93
CA THR A 24 -7.66 -9.28 -12.14
C THR A 24 -6.80 -8.68 -13.24
N LEU A 25 -6.27 -9.53 -14.11
CA LEU A 25 -5.48 -9.17 -15.26
C LEU A 25 -6.06 -9.81 -16.51
N CYS A 26 -6.40 -8.98 -17.49
CA CYS A 26 -6.72 -9.40 -18.85
C CYS A 26 -5.44 -9.49 -19.68
N ILE A 27 -5.05 -10.71 -20.03
CA ILE A 27 -3.94 -11.01 -20.92
C ILE A 27 -4.52 -11.18 -22.33
N ALA A 28 -4.14 -10.28 -23.23
CA ALA A 28 -4.70 -10.22 -24.57
C ALA A 28 -3.66 -10.50 -25.67
N PRO A 29 -4.09 -11.09 -26.81
CA PRO A 29 -3.21 -11.33 -27.95
C PRO A 29 -2.76 -10.03 -28.64
N PRO A 30 -1.74 -10.09 -29.53
CA PRO A 30 -1.11 -8.88 -30.09
C PRO A 30 -2.04 -7.91 -30.84
N HIS A 31 -3.11 -8.41 -31.44
CA HIS A 31 -4.07 -7.61 -32.21
C HIS A 31 -5.05 -6.81 -31.33
N VAL A 32 -5.12 -7.08 -30.02
CA VAL A 32 -6.02 -6.35 -29.09
C VAL A 32 -5.26 -5.21 -28.45
N THR A 33 -5.67 -3.97 -28.73
CA THR A 33 -4.99 -2.78 -28.20
C THR A 33 -5.51 -2.37 -26.83
N ARG A 34 -4.69 -1.63 -26.07
CA ARG A 34 -5.10 -1.00 -24.82
C ARG A 34 -6.21 0.03 -25.03
N GLU A 35 -6.18 0.72 -26.16
CA GLU A 35 -7.26 1.62 -26.57
C GLU A 35 -8.58 0.86 -26.71
N ALA A 36 -8.60 -0.29 -27.39
CA ALA A 36 -9.77 -1.14 -27.50
C ALA A 36 -10.26 -1.65 -26.13
N PHE A 37 -9.35 -1.92 -25.19
CA PHE A 37 -9.70 -2.26 -23.81
C PHE A 37 -10.45 -1.14 -23.08
N PHE A 38 -9.99 0.11 -23.21
CA PHE A 38 -10.63 1.28 -22.58
C PHE A 38 -11.78 1.89 -23.40
N THR A 39 -12.11 1.36 -24.58
CA THR A 39 -13.21 1.87 -25.42
C THR A 39 -14.24 0.79 -25.71
N VAL A 40 -13.88 -0.23 -26.51
CA VAL A 40 -14.78 -1.28 -26.96
C VAL A 40 -15.17 -2.20 -25.80
N PHE A 41 -14.17 -2.66 -25.02
CA PHE A 41 -14.44 -3.57 -23.91
C PHE A 41 -15.13 -2.85 -22.74
N LEU A 42 -14.74 -1.61 -22.44
CA LEU A 42 -15.45 -0.76 -21.48
C LEU A 42 -16.96 -0.64 -21.82
N LYS A 43 -17.31 -0.30 -23.06
CA LYS A 43 -18.72 -0.24 -23.50
C LYS A 43 -19.46 -1.56 -23.29
N LYS A 44 -18.80 -2.69 -23.53
CA LYS A 44 -19.39 -4.02 -23.28
C LYS A 44 -19.61 -4.30 -21.79
N LEU A 45 -18.70 -3.84 -20.93
CA LEU A 45 -18.87 -3.93 -19.48
C LEU A 45 -20.06 -3.07 -19.02
N GLU A 46 -20.16 -1.84 -19.50
CA GLU A 46 -21.26 -0.91 -19.17
C GLU A 46 -22.63 -1.42 -19.64
N GLN A 47 -22.68 -2.18 -20.74
CA GLN A 47 -23.91 -2.81 -21.25
C GLN A 47 -24.32 -4.07 -20.47
N ASN A 48 -23.46 -4.61 -19.60
CA ASN A 48 -23.76 -5.83 -18.87
C ASN A 48 -24.63 -5.51 -17.64
N PRO A 49 -25.85 -6.08 -17.51
CA PRO A 49 -26.76 -5.77 -16.41
C PRO A 49 -26.26 -6.19 -15.02
N HIS A 50 -25.17 -6.97 -14.96
CA HIS A 50 -24.53 -7.36 -13.71
C HIS A 50 -23.35 -6.48 -13.31
N VAL A 51 -22.99 -5.50 -14.13
CA VAL A 51 -21.89 -4.56 -13.85
C VAL A 51 -22.47 -3.24 -13.36
N SER A 52 -21.90 -2.71 -12.28
CA SER A 52 -22.17 -1.37 -11.77
C SER A 52 -20.85 -0.66 -11.42
N ASP A 53 -20.91 0.64 -11.14
CA ASP A 53 -19.75 1.44 -10.71
C ASP A 53 -18.50 1.28 -11.60
N CYS A 54 -18.69 1.22 -12.92
CA CYS A 54 -17.60 1.02 -13.88
C CYS A 54 -16.84 2.33 -14.11
N VAL A 55 -15.61 2.41 -13.62
CA VAL A 55 -14.76 3.62 -13.63
C VAL A 55 -13.42 3.30 -14.29
N PRO A 56 -13.15 3.79 -15.51
CA PRO A 56 -11.85 3.64 -16.18
C PRO A 56 -10.83 4.66 -15.65
N ILE A 57 -9.59 4.22 -15.43
CA ILE A 57 -8.47 5.06 -14.98
C ILE A 57 -7.24 4.82 -15.88
N PRO A 58 -7.27 5.29 -17.15
CA PRO A 58 -6.19 5.02 -18.12
C PRO A 58 -4.88 5.76 -17.81
N GLY A 59 -4.96 6.88 -17.07
CA GLY A 59 -3.83 7.72 -16.69
C GLY A 59 -3.05 7.24 -15.45
N ALA A 60 -3.51 6.18 -14.77
CA ALA A 60 -2.81 5.64 -13.61
C ALA A 60 -1.45 5.03 -13.99
N TYR A 61 -0.55 4.93 -12.99
CA TYR A 61 0.75 4.27 -13.16
C TYR A 61 0.62 2.85 -13.71
N THR A 62 -0.37 2.12 -13.21
CA THR A 62 -0.87 0.86 -13.76
C THR A 62 -2.31 1.10 -14.23
N PRO A 63 -2.57 1.26 -15.54
CA PRO A 63 -3.91 1.53 -16.06
C PRO A 63 -4.91 0.44 -15.68
N ILE A 64 -6.11 0.85 -15.26
CA ILE A 64 -7.08 -0.05 -14.64
C ILE A 64 -8.52 0.36 -14.97
N ILE A 65 -9.43 -0.61 -15.06
CA ILE A 65 -10.88 -0.40 -14.97
C ILE A 65 -11.34 -0.94 -13.62
N LYS A 66 -11.94 -0.09 -12.79
CA LYS A 66 -12.59 -0.51 -11.55
C LYS A 66 -14.07 -0.74 -11.82
N LEU A 67 -14.65 -1.81 -11.32
CA LEU A 67 -16.09 -2.05 -11.45
C LEU A 67 -16.61 -2.89 -10.28
N LYS A 68 -17.93 -2.98 -10.14
CA LYS A 68 -18.57 -4.03 -9.35
C LYS A 68 -19.27 -5.01 -10.27
N LEU A 69 -18.93 -6.29 -10.16
CA LEU A 69 -19.62 -7.37 -10.84
C LEU A 69 -20.46 -8.13 -9.82
N ARG A 70 -21.80 -8.07 -9.96
CA ARG A 70 -22.75 -8.68 -9.00
C ARG A 70 -22.47 -8.26 -7.55
N GLY A 71 -22.14 -6.98 -7.35
CA GLY A 71 -21.82 -6.40 -6.05
C GLY A 71 -20.39 -6.65 -5.53
N VAL A 72 -19.57 -7.44 -6.23
CA VAL A 72 -18.16 -7.69 -5.87
C VAL A 72 -17.26 -6.70 -6.60
N SER A 73 -16.43 -5.97 -5.86
CA SER A 73 -15.44 -5.04 -6.43
C SER A 73 -14.35 -5.79 -7.21
N ILE A 74 -14.14 -5.42 -8.46
CA ILE A 74 -13.13 -5.98 -9.37
C ILE A 74 -12.23 -4.84 -9.87
N ASP A 75 -10.94 -5.04 -9.72
CA ASP A 75 -9.89 -4.18 -10.24
C ASP A 75 -9.29 -4.88 -11.47
N LEU A 76 -9.59 -4.40 -12.69
CA LEU A 76 -9.26 -5.08 -13.94
C LEU A 76 -8.13 -4.38 -14.70
N LEU A 77 -6.96 -5.03 -14.67
CA LEU A 77 -5.76 -4.63 -15.39
C LEU A 77 -5.74 -5.21 -16.81
N PHE A 78 -4.91 -4.63 -17.66
CA PHE A 78 -4.74 -5.09 -19.04
C PHE A 78 -3.27 -5.18 -19.42
N ALA A 79 -2.90 -6.29 -20.07
CA ALA A 79 -1.62 -6.46 -20.73
C ALA A 79 -1.79 -7.10 -22.10
N ARG A 80 -1.04 -6.56 -23.06
CA ARG A 80 -1.00 -7.05 -24.44
C ARG A 80 0.30 -7.79 -24.70
N LEU A 81 0.19 -9.04 -25.14
CA LEU A 81 1.35 -9.80 -25.62
C LEU A 81 1.86 -9.19 -26.94
N VAL A 82 3.18 -9.20 -27.16
CA VAL A 82 3.76 -8.70 -28.42
C VAL A 82 3.74 -9.79 -29.50
N ARG A 83 3.95 -11.04 -29.09
CA ARG A 83 4.04 -12.19 -29.99
C ARG A 83 2.86 -13.12 -29.76
N SER A 84 2.38 -13.74 -30.83
CA SER A 84 1.49 -14.89 -30.70
C SER A 84 2.27 -16.03 -30.05
N LEU A 85 1.62 -16.75 -29.14
CA LEU A 85 2.16 -18.00 -28.63
C LEU A 85 1.95 -19.11 -29.67
N ASP A 86 2.79 -20.15 -29.61
CA ASP A 86 2.63 -21.35 -30.43
C ASP A 86 1.26 -22.01 -30.19
N ASP A 87 0.76 -22.72 -31.20
CA ASP A 87 -0.54 -23.39 -31.13
C ASP A 87 -0.61 -24.34 -29.93
N GLY A 88 -1.68 -24.19 -29.13
CA GLY A 88 -1.93 -25.01 -27.93
C GLY A 88 -1.24 -24.55 -26.65
N LYS A 89 -0.35 -23.54 -26.68
CA LYS A 89 0.21 -22.97 -25.43
C LYS A 89 -0.84 -22.20 -24.63
N ASP A 90 -0.95 -22.51 -23.35
CA ASP A 90 -1.81 -21.78 -22.42
C ASP A 90 -1.21 -20.39 -22.10
N LEU A 91 -2.04 -19.34 -22.16
CA LEU A 91 -1.60 -17.96 -21.92
C LEU A 91 -1.08 -17.74 -20.50
N GLU A 92 -1.66 -18.40 -19.49
CA GLU A 92 -1.28 -18.24 -18.09
C GLU A 92 0.06 -18.91 -17.79
N GLU A 93 0.34 -20.05 -18.42
CA GLU A 93 1.67 -20.67 -18.34
C GLU A 93 2.72 -19.84 -19.07
N ALA A 94 2.40 -19.32 -20.25
CA ALA A 94 3.34 -18.52 -21.04
C ALA A 94 3.78 -17.23 -20.32
N VAL A 95 2.89 -16.57 -19.57
CA VAL A 95 3.27 -15.32 -18.87
C VAL A 95 4.20 -15.53 -17.67
N LYS A 96 4.40 -16.77 -17.22
CA LYS A 96 5.37 -17.10 -16.16
C LYS A 96 6.82 -17.03 -16.63
N ASP A 97 7.05 -17.19 -17.94
CA ASP A 97 8.38 -17.12 -18.55
C ASP A 97 8.80 -15.67 -18.79
N ASP A 98 10.05 -15.32 -18.47
CA ASP A 98 10.63 -13.98 -18.67
C ASP A 98 10.59 -13.56 -20.14
N GLU A 99 10.70 -14.51 -21.08
CA GLU A 99 10.66 -14.27 -22.53
C GLU A 99 9.40 -13.53 -22.98
N VAL A 100 8.29 -13.68 -22.27
CA VAL A 100 7.04 -12.98 -22.58
C VAL A 100 7.19 -11.46 -22.56
N LEU A 101 8.13 -10.95 -21.74
CA LEU A 101 8.35 -9.52 -21.53
C LEU A 101 9.14 -8.87 -22.67
N ARG A 102 9.68 -9.65 -23.62
CA ARG A 102 10.43 -9.14 -24.75
C ARG A 102 9.57 -8.18 -25.58
N ASP A 103 10.11 -6.99 -25.83
CA ASP A 103 9.49 -5.90 -26.60
C ASP A 103 8.16 -5.37 -26.02
N MET A 104 7.75 -5.80 -24.82
CA MET A 104 6.53 -5.32 -24.17
C MET A 104 6.67 -3.89 -23.67
N ASP A 105 5.59 -3.12 -23.78
CA ASP A 105 5.56 -1.77 -23.21
C ASP A 105 5.53 -1.80 -21.67
N ASP A 106 6.11 -0.79 -21.04
CA ASP A 106 6.27 -0.73 -19.58
C ASP A 106 4.96 -0.90 -18.81
N LYS A 107 3.82 -0.42 -19.33
CA LYS A 107 2.52 -0.57 -18.67
C LYS A 107 2.12 -2.04 -18.65
N SER A 108 2.27 -2.75 -19.77
CA SER A 108 1.97 -4.18 -19.85
C SER A 108 2.92 -5.02 -18.97
N VAL A 109 4.22 -4.70 -18.94
CA VAL A 109 5.20 -5.35 -18.04
C VAL A 109 4.79 -5.20 -16.58
N ARG A 110 4.40 -3.99 -16.16
CA ARG A 110 3.92 -3.74 -14.79
C ARG A 110 2.67 -4.54 -14.44
N CYS A 111 1.68 -4.59 -15.33
CA CYS A 111 0.45 -5.35 -15.13
C CYS A 111 0.72 -6.86 -15.00
N ILE A 112 1.53 -7.43 -15.90
CA ILE A 112 1.89 -8.87 -15.90
C ILE A 112 2.73 -9.24 -14.67
N ASN A 113 3.62 -8.35 -14.21
CA ASN A 113 4.44 -8.61 -13.03
C ASN A 113 3.62 -8.80 -11.75
N GLY A 114 2.43 -8.19 -11.63
CA GLY A 114 1.53 -8.47 -10.51
C GLY A 114 1.15 -9.95 -10.40
N TYR A 115 0.88 -10.60 -11.54
CA TYR A 115 0.63 -12.04 -11.62
C TYR A 115 1.91 -12.85 -11.34
N ARG A 116 3.00 -12.56 -12.06
CA ARG A 116 4.27 -13.31 -11.98
C ARG A 116 4.85 -13.30 -10.57
N VAL A 117 4.80 -12.16 -9.88
CA VAL A 117 5.30 -12.04 -8.50
C VAL A 117 4.48 -12.91 -7.56
N ALA A 118 3.15 -12.88 -7.64
CA ALA A 118 2.29 -13.70 -6.78
C ALA A 118 2.55 -15.20 -7.02
N ASP A 119 2.67 -15.62 -8.27
CA ASP A 119 2.95 -17.01 -8.64
C ASP A 119 4.34 -17.44 -8.14
N ARG A 120 5.37 -16.61 -8.35
CA ARG A 120 6.72 -16.87 -7.83
C ARG A 120 6.77 -16.97 -6.31
N ILE A 121 6.02 -16.15 -5.57
CA ILE A 121 5.94 -16.28 -4.10
C ILE A 121 5.41 -17.67 -3.72
N LEU A 122 4.32 -18.12 -4.34
CA LEU A 122 3.71 -19.42 -4.04
C LEU A 122 4.61 -20.61 -4.40
N GLN A 123 5.44 -20.48 -5.45
CA GLN A 123 6.45 -21.47 -5.82
C GLN A 123 7.64 -21.50 -4.84
N LEU A 124 7.98 -20.38 -4.23
CA LEU A 124 9.18 -20.22 -3.40
C LEU A 124 8.94 -20.50 -1.90
N VAL A 125 7.69 -20.68 -1.47
CA VAL A 125 7.37 -21.04 -0.09
C VAL A 125 7.27 -22.57 0.07
N PRO A 126 7.85 -23.14 1.13
CA PRO A 126 7.87 -24.60 1.33
C PRO A 126 6.49 -25.18 1.71
N ASN A 127 5.66 -24.39 2.39
CA ASN A 127 4.30 -24.76 2.77
C ASN A 127 3.37 -23.56 2.54
N GLN A 128 2.50 -23.67 1.53
CA GLN A 128 1.60 -22.58 1.14
C GLN A 128 0.52 -22.30 2.18
N ASP A 129 0.05 -23.30 2.94
CA ASP A 129 -1.00 -23.11 3.93
C ASP A 129 -0.48 -22.39 5.16
N ALA A 130 0.69 -22.81 5.68
CA ALA A 130 1.39 -22.12 6.75
C ALA A 130 1.73 -20.66 6.36
N PHE A 131 2.15 -20.45 5.10
CA PHE A 131 2.36 -19.11 4.53
C PHE A 131 1.07 -18.27 4.55
N ARG A 132 -0.05 -18.82 4.05
CA ARG A 132 -1.35 -18.11 3.98
C ARG A 132 -1.86 -17.73 5.36
N GLU A 133 -1.82 -18.65 6.32
CA GLU A 133 -2.24 -18.39 7.70
C GLU A 133 -1.40 -17.28 8.34
N THR A 134 -0.07 -17.40 8.24
CA THR A 134 0.87 -16.40 8.77
C THR A 134 0.66 -15.04 8.10
N LEU A 135 0.46 -15.00 6.79
CA LEU A 135 0.24 -13.76 6.05
C LEU A 135 -1.10 -13.10 6.43
N ARG A 136 -2.17 -13.87 6.63
CA ARG A 136 -3.45 -13.32 7.13
C ARG A 136 -3.28 -12.69 8.51
N PHE A 137 -2.56 -13.36 9.42
CA PHE A 137 -2.24 -12.83 10.74
C PHE A 137 -1.46 -11.52 10.66
N VAL A 138 -0.38 -11.48 9.86
CA VAL A 138 0.48 -10.31 9.70
C VAL A 138 -0.26 -9.16 9.04
N LYS A 139 -1.09 -9.40 8.01
CA LYS A 139 -1.90 -8.35 7.39
C LYS A 139 -2.92 -7.75 8.37
N CYS A 140 -3.57 -8.59 9.19
CA CYS A 140 -4.48 -8.13 10.23
C CYS A 140 -3.74 -7.24 11.26
N TRP A 141 -2.59 -7.73 11.73
CA TRP A 141 -1.70 -6.99 12.62
C TRP A 141 -1.30 -5.64 12.03
N ALA A 142 -0.72 -5.61 10.84
CA ALA A 142 -0.22 -4.40 10.21
C ALA A 142 -1.32 -3.34 10.00
N LYS A 143 -2.52 -3.77 9.59
CA LYS A 143 -3.69 -2.88 9.47
C LYS A 143 -4.07 -2.29 10.83
N ARG A 144 -4.22 -3.13 11.86
CA ARG A 144 -4.60 -2.66 13.21
C ARG A 144 -3.53 -1.76 13.84
N ARG A 145 -2.26 -1.99 13.53
CA ARG A 145 -1.15 -1.16 14.01
C ARG A 145 -0.91 0.09 13.16
N GLY A 146 -1.71 0.34 12.12
CA GLY A 146 -1.61 1.56 11.32
C GLY A 146 -0.37 1.63 10.44
N ILE A 147 0.20 0.48 10.07
CA ILE A 147 1.44 0.37 9.27
C ILE A 147 1.20 -0.35 7.93
N TYR A 148 -0.03 -0.32 7.42
CA TYR A 148 -0.43 -0.91 6.14
C TYR A 148 -0.84 0.20 5.16
N SER A 149 0.12 0.79 4.45
CA SER A 149 -0.13 1.73 3.34
C SER A 149 1.15 2.04 2.56
N ASN A 150 1.29 1.51 1.34
CA ASN A 150 2.44 1.82 0.48
C ASN A 150 2.48 3.29 0.06
N VAL A 151 1.32 3.91 -0.12
CA VAL A 151 1.21 5.31 -0.55
C VAL A 151 1.79 6.25 0.50
N LEU A 152 1.61 5.95 1.78
CA LEU A 152 2.11 6.76 2.90
C LEU A 152 3.53 6.42 3.34
N GLY A 153 4.19 5.47 2.66
CA GLY A 153 5.54 5.03 2.96
C GLY A 153 5.65 3.90 3.97
N PHE A 154 4.54 3.25 4.31
CA PHE A 154 4.55 1.96 5.02
C PHE A 154 4.55 0.79 4.02
N PHE A 155 4.38 -0.43 4.49
CA PHE A 155 4.37 -1.63 3.65
C PHE A 155 2.98 -1.91 3.07
N GLY A 156 2.96 -2.21 1.77
CA GLY A 156 1.76 -2.70 1.07
C GLY A 156 1.60 -4.22 1.17
N GLY A 157 0.49 -4.73 0.63
CA GLY A 157 0.15 -6.16 0.71
C GLY A 157 1.22 -7.09 0.15
N ILE A 158 1.83 -6.73 -0.97
CA ILE A 158 2.89 -7.55 -1.60
C ILE A 158 4.17 -7.59 -0.77
N THR A 159 4.54 -6.46 -0.14
CA THR A 159 5.69 -6.40 0.75
C THR A 159 5.50 -7.33 1.94
N TRP A 160 4.34 -7.29 2.60
CA TRP A 160 4.02 -8.21 3.70
C TRP A 160 4.08 -9.68 3.26
N ALA A 161 3.62 -10.00 2.04
CA ALA A 161 3.73 -11.35 1.49
C ALA A 161 5.19 -11.77 1.29
N LEU A 162 6.05 -10.91 0.75
CA LEU A 162 7.48 -11.18 0.57
C LEU A 162 8.19 -11.42 1.91
N LEU A 163 7.87 -10.60 2.93
CA LEU A 163 8.45 -10.76 4.26
C LEU A 163 8.05 -12.10 4.91
N VAL A 164 6.75 -12.44 4.85
CA VAL A 164 6.27 -13.72 5.40
C VAL A 164 6.84 -14.91 4.61
N ALA A 165 6.91 -14.82 3.28
CA ALA A 165 7.49 -15.85 2.44
C ALA A 165 8.97 -16.11 2.80
N ARG A 166 9.73 -15.05 3.08
CA ARG A 166 11.14 -15.19 3.50
C ARG A 166 11.26 -15.93 4.83
N VAL A 167 10.39 -15.63 5.79
CA VAL A 167 10.37 -16.33 7.08
C VAL A 167 10.02 -17.81 6.88
N CYS A 168 9.07 -18.12 5.99
CA CYS A 168 8.73 -19.50 5.65
C CYS A 168 9.93 -20.25 5.03
N GLN A 169 10.72 -19.60 4.17
CA GLN A 169 11.95 -20.19 3.61
C GLN A 169 13.02 -20.48 4.69
N LEU A 170 13.17 -19.57 5.67
CA LEU A 170 14.14 -19.73 6.74
C LEU A 170 13.73 -20.82 7.75
N TYR A 171 12.43 -21.11 7.86
CA TYR A 171 11.86 -22.04 8.84
C TYR A 171 10.82 -22.97 8.18
N PRO A 172 11.22 -23.87 7.28
CA PRO A 172 10.31 -24.61 6.39
C PRO A 172 9.35 -25.56 7.11
N ASN A 173 9.72 -26.04 8.30
CA ASN A 173 8.96 -27.03 9.08
C ASN A 173 8.21 -26.42 10.27
N TYR A 174 8.20 -25.10 10.40
CA TYR A 174 7.58 -24.44 11.56
C TYR A 174 6.07 -24.32 11.38
N CYS A 175 5.32 -24.52 12.46
CA CYS A 175 3.88 -24.28 12.45
C CYS A 175 3.57 -22.78 12.51
N PHE A 176 2.29 -22.43 12.30
CA PHE A 176 1.81 -21.05 12.27
C PHE A 176 2.29 -20.18 13.44
N SER A 177 2.14 -20.62 14.70
CA SER A 177 2.52 -19.81 15.87
C SER A 177 4.03 -19.56 15.93
N GLN A 178 4.84 -20.56 15.57
CA GLN A 178 6.29 -20.44 15.51
C GLN A 178 6.73 -19.51 14.37
N LEU A 179 6.06 -19.55 13.22
CA LEU A 179 6.31 -18.63 12.10
C LEU A 179 5.99 -17.18 12.47
N VAL A 180 4.90 -16.94 13.22
CA VAL A 180 4.56 -15.60 13.73
C VAL A 180 5.63 -15.08 14.68
N ASN A 181 6.12 -15.89 15.61
CA ASN A 181 7.27 -15.52 16.47
C ASN A 181 8.50 -15.16 15.63
N ARG A 182 8.86 -16.03 14.68
CA ARG A 182 10.03 -15.84 13.83
C ARG A 182 9.89 -14.62 12.94
N PHE A 183 8.70 -14.31 12.46
CA PHE A 183 8.43 -13.11 11.69
C PHE A 183 8.84 -11.84 12.47
N PHE A 184 8.32 -11.67 13.68
CA PHE A 184 8.65 -10.47 14.46
C PHE A 184 10.12 -10.45 14.87
N ARG A 185 10.67 -11.57 15.34
CA ARG A 185 12.07 -11.66 15.73
C ARG A 185 13.01 -11.35 14.57
N THR A 186 12.75 -11.92 13.40
CA THR A 186 13.58 -11.73 12.21
C THR A 186 13.63 -10.27 11.80
N TYR A 187 12.50 -9.56 11.81
CA TYR A 187 12.45 -8.17 11.33
C TYR A 187 12.76 -7.11 12.38
N ASP A 188 12.62 -7.41 13.67
CA ASP A 188 13.21 -6.62 14.76
C ASP A 188 14.75 -6.63 14.70
N GLN A 189 15.34 -7.77 14.31
CA GLN A 189 16.79 -7.98 14.27
C GLN A 189 17.39 -7.85 12.86
N TRP A 190 16.58 -7.55 11.84
CA TRP A 190 17.06 -7.52 10.46
C TRP A 190 18.02 -6.35 10.23
N ASN A 191 19.18 -6.63 9.65
CA ASN A 191 20.07 -5.58 9.20
C ASN A 191 19.56 -4.99 7.87
N TRP A 192 18.81 -3.89 7.96
CA TRP A 192 18.19 -3.22 6.81
C TRP A 192 19.17 -2.55 5.82
N SER A 193 20.48 -2.63 6.05
CA SER A 193 21.45 -2.36 4.97
C SER A 193 21.48 -3.47 3.92
N LYS A 194 20.92 -4.65 4.25
CA LYS A 194 20.78 -5.79 3.35
C LYS A 194 19.32 -5.95 2.90
N PRO A 195 19.09 -6.23 1.61
CA PRO A 195 17.75 -6.44 1.09
C PRO A 195 17.15 -7.77 1.55
N VAL A 196 15.83 -7.80 1.67
CA VAL A 196 15.07 -9.05 1.76
C VAL A 196 14.82 -9.56 0.34
N VAL A 197 15.35 -10.75 0.04
CA VAL A 197 15.23 -11.44 -1.25
C VAL A 197 14.72 -12.85 -1.04
N LEU A 198 13.86 -13.34 -1.94
CA LEU A 198 13.35 -14.72 -1.91
C LEU A 198 14.16 -15.69 -2.80
N CYS A 199 14.83 -15.16 -3.82
CA CYS A 199 15.66 -15.89 -4.77
C CYS A 199 16.80 -14.99 -5.24
N GLU A 200 17.71 -15.55 -6.03
CA GLU A 200 18.72 -14.77 -6.73
C GLU A 200 18.06 -13.75 -7.68
N ILE A 201 18.64 -12.55 -7.76
CA ILE A 201 18.14 -11.49 -8.64
C ILE A 201 18.72 -11.73 -10.03
N VAL A 202 17.84 -11.99 -11.00
CA VAL A 202 18.21 -12.06 -12.41
C VAL A 202 18.58 -10.66 -12.91
N GLU A 203 19.86 -10.44 -13.22
CA GLU A 203 20.37 -9.12 -13.66
C GLU A 203 19.99 -8.80 -15.11
N SER A 204 19.92 -9.81 -15.98
CA SER A 204 19.52 -9.66 -17.38
C SER A 204 18.96 -10.95 -17.95
N VAL A 205 18.14 -10.82 -18.98
CA VAL A 205 17.56 -11.94 -19.74
C VAL A 205 17.91 -11.73 -21.22
N ALA A 206 18.40 -12.79 -21.88
CA ALA A 206 18.87 -12.70 -23.26
C ALA A 206 17.76 -12.16 -24.19
N GLY A 207 18.10 -11.12 -24.96
CA GLY A 207 17.15 -10.50 -25.89
C GLY A 207 16.06 -9.65 -25.23
N ILE A 208 16.13 -9.34 -23.94
CA ILE A 208 15.29 -8.32 -23.28
C ILE A 208 16.18 -7.13 -22.91
N VAL A 209 15.97 -6.01 -23.59
CA VAL A 209 16.78 -4.78 -23.43
C VAL A 209 15.96 -3.71 -22.72
N GLY A 210 16.62 -2.86 -21.93
CA GLY A 210 16.02 -1.66 -21.32
C GLY A 210 15.36 -1.88 -19.95
N GLN A 211 15.06 -3.13 -19.58
CA GLN A 211 14.62 -3.45 -18.21
C GLN A 211 15.80 -3.35 -17.24
N LYS A 212 15.59 -2.66 -16.11
CA LYS A 212 16.62 -2.42 -15.09
C LYS A 212 16.17 -3.04 -13.77
N PRO A 213 16.56 -4.28 -13.47
CA PRO A 213 16.35 -4.87 -12.15
C PRO A 213 17.00 -4.02 -11.06
N TRP A 214 16.42 -4.05 -9.86
CA TRP A 214 16.93 -3.36 -8.68
C TRP A 214 18.40 -3.75 -8.42
N ASN A 215 19.29 -2.76 -8.41
CA ASN A 215 20.71 -2.99 -8.21
C ASN A 215 21.39 -1.79 -7.52
N PRO A 216 21.66 -1.87 -6.20
CA PRO A 216 22.24 -0.76 -5.44
C PRO A 216 23.72 -0.50 -5.77
N LYS A 217 24.39 -1.39 -6.53
CA LYS A 217 25.77 -1.19 -6.98
C LYS A 217 25.85 -0.25 -8.18
N THR A 218 24.82 -0.26 -9.03
CA THR A 218 24.80 0.49 -10.30
C THR A 218 23.81 1.66 -10.29
N SER A 219 22.82 1.66 -9.38
CA SER A 219 21.81 2.71 -9.26
C SER A 219 21.94 3.46 -7.93
N LEU A 220 22.19 4.78 -7.99
CA LEU A 220 22.25 5.63 -6.81
C LEU A 220 20.89 5.69 -6.09
N ALA A 221 19.79 5.72 -6.84
CA ALA A 221 18.45 5.70 -6.29
C ALA A 221 18.19 4.41 -5.49
N ASP A 222 18.62 3.26 -6.01
CA ASP A 222 18.47 1.98 -5.34
C ASP A 222 19.31 1.87 -4.06
N LYS A 223 20.50 2.48 -4.08
CA LYS A 223 21.40 2.56 -2.93
C LYS A 223 20.82 3.37 -1.76
N GLN A 224 19.91 4.31 -2.05
CA GLN A 224 19.26 5.16 -1.04
C GLN A 224 18.03 4.49 -0.37
N HIS A 225 17.62 3.30 -0.81
CA HIS A 225 16.47 2.61 -0.21
C HIS A 225 16.75 2.17 1.23
N LEU A 226 15.85 2.53 2.14
CA LEU A 226 16.05 2.39 3.59
C LEU A 226 15.73 0.99 4.15
N MET A 227 14.78 0.29 3.53
CA MET A 227 14.30 -1.05 3.93
C MET A 227 13.98 -1.91 2.69
N PRO A 228 14.96 -2.25 1.83
CA PRO A 228 14.68 -2.86 0.53
C PRO A 228 14.08 -4.27 0.64
N VAL A 229 12.92 -4.48 0.00
CA VAL A 229 12.22 -5.78 -0.08
C VAL A 229 11.91 -6.06 -1.56
N ILE A 230 12.60 -7.04 -2.12
CA ILE A 230 12.74 -7.19 -3.57
C ILE A 230 11.77 -8.25 -4.12
N THR A 231 11.10 -7.92 -5.22
CA THR A 231 10.20 -8.85 -5.90
C THR A 231 10.99 -9.96 -6.63
N PRO A 232 10.55 -11.23 -6.59
CA PRO A 232 11.29 -12.37 -7.14
C PRO A 232 11.19 -12.54 -8.66
N ALA A 233 10.20 -11.93 -9.33
CA ALA A 233 10.04 -12.05 -10.79
C ALA A 233 10.90 -11.01 -11.51
N PHE A 234 11.50 -11.37 -12.63
CA PHE A 234 12.21 -10.44 -13.49
C PHE A 234 11.23 -9.47 -14.20
N PRO A 235 11.60 -8.18 -14.35
CA PRO A 235 12.70 -7.50 -13.67
C PRO A 235 12.37 -7.27 -12.18
N ALA A 236 13.31 -7.63 -11.31
CA ALA A 236 13.15 -7.47 -9.87
C ALA A 236 13.07 -5.98 -9.48
N MET A 237 12.14 -5.60 -8.60
CA MET A 237 11.92 -4.22 -8.17
C MET A 237 11.86 -4.13 -6.65
N ASN A 238 12.19 -2.96 -6.10
CA ASN A 238 11.97 -2.69 -4.68
C ASN A 238 10.50 -2.35 -4.39
N SER A 239 9.83 -3.20 -3.61
CA SER A 239 8.44 -3.00 -3.20
C SER A 239 8.25 -1.92 -2.12
N THR A 240 9.33 -1.41 -1.53
CA THR A 240 9.33 -0.46 -0.39
C THR A 240 10.05 0.85 -0.71
N HIS A 241 10.08 1.26 -1.98
CA HIS A 241 10.74 2.50 -2.43
C HIS A 241 10.16 3.79 -1.80
N ASN A 242 8.95 3.71 -1.22
CA ASN A 242 8.28 4.83 -0.55
C ASN A 242 8.64 5.00 0.93
N VAL A 243 9.38 4.07 1.54
CA VAL A 243 9.76 4.16 2.95
C VAL A 243 10.61 5.40 3.23
N THR A 244 10.33 6.08 4.33
CA THR A 244 11.09 7.23 4.85
C THR A 244 11.73 6.86 6.19
N ASP A 245 12.59 7.69 6.76
CA ASP A 245 13.21 7.38 8.06
C ASP A 245 12.16 7.29 9.19
N THR A 246 11.14 8.13 9.10
CA THR A 246 9.96 8.18 9.97
C THR A 246 9.20 6.87 9.91
N THR A 247 8.79 6.41 8.72
CA THR A 247 8.02 5.18 8.61
C THR A 247 8.87 3.96 8.91
N LYS A 248 10.17 3.98 8.59
CA LYS A 248 11.14 2.96 9.02
C LYS A 248 11.21 2.84 10.54
N ARG A 249 11.34 3.96 11.26
CA ARG A 249 11.34 3.96 12.74
C ARG A 249 10.07 3.33 13.28
N ILE A 250 8.90 3.77 12.80
CA ILE A 250 7.59 3.22 13.24
C ILE A 250 7.50 1.72 12.96
N LEU A 251 7.92 1.26 11.77
CA LEU A 251 7.96 -0.17 11.42
C LEU A 251 8.84 -0.96 12.38
N LEU A 252 10.03 -0.45 12.71
CA LEU A 252 10.95 -1.08 13.65
C LEU A 252 10.38 -1.14 15.08
N ASP A 253 9.75 -0.05 15.54
CA ASP A 253 9.09 0.00 16.86
C ASP A 253 7.95 -1.03 16.94
N GLU A 254 7.17 -1.18 15.86
CA GLU A 254 6.10 -2.16 15.79
C GLU A 254 6.59 -3.61 15.64
N PHE A 255 7.69 -3.86 14.92
CA PHE A 255 8.32 -5.20 14.92
C PHE A 255 8.80 -5.59 16.32
N ARG A 256 9.46 -4.67 17.02
CA ARG A 256 9.91 -4.87 18.41
C ARG A 256 8.74 -5.15 19.35
N ARG A 257 7.71 -4.31 19.31
CA ARG A 257 6.48 -4.49 20.08
C ARG A 257 5.87 -5.86 19.78
N GLY A 258 5.72 -6.22 18.51
CA GLY A 258 5.18 -7.50 18.09
C GLY A 258 5.96 -8.67 18.67
N TYR A 259 7.29 -8.61 18.64
CA TYR A 259 8.15 -9.65 19.20
C TYR A 259 8.00 -9.77 20.72
N GLU A 260 7.96 -8.65 21.44
CA GLU A 260 7.78 -8.63 22.90
C GLU A 260 6.43 -9.22 23.32
N VAL A 261 5.35 -8.86 22.63
CA VAL A 261 4.00 -9.37 22.94
C VAL A 261 3.91 -10.85 22.60
N VAL A 262 4.39 -11.30 21.44
CA VAL A 262 4.38 -12.73 21.08
C VAL A 262 5.21 -13.56 22.07
N LYS A 263 6.35 -13.05 22.54
CA LYS A 263 7.12 -13.70 23.60
C LYS A 263 6.33 -13.83 24.90
N LYS A 264 5.49 -12.85 25.26
CA LYS A 264 4.60 -12.96 26.42
C LYS A 264 3.50 -14.00 26.18
N VAL A 265 2.94 -14.07 24.97
CA VAL A 265 1.94 -15.08 24.59
C VAL A 265 2.50 -16.49 24.71
N GLU A 266 3.70 -16.75 24.19
CA GLU A 266 4.37 -18.06 24.31
C GLU A 266 4.65 -18.47 25.76
N ASN A 267 4.80 -17.49 26.65
CA ASN A 267 5.00 -17.72 28.09
C ASN A 267 3.68 -17.71 28.89
N ASN A 268 2.52 -17.74 28.22
CA ASN A 268 1.19 -17.66 28.83
C ASN A 268 0.98 -16.40 29.71
N LYS A 269 1.61 -15.28 29.33
CA LYS A 269 1.52 -13.98 30.03
C LYS A 269 0.73 -12.91 29.26
N ALA A 270 0.24 -13.24 28.07
CA ALA A 270 -0.57 -12.39 27.21
C ALA A 270 -1.42 -13.26 26.28
N ASP A 271 -2.46 -12.68 25.70
CA ASP A 271 -3.32 -13.33 24.71
C ASP A 271 -2.98 -12.90 23.27
N TRP A 272 -3.22 -13.75 22.27
CA TRP A 272 -2.99 -13.43 20.86
C TRP A 272 -3.72 -12.15 20.40
N LYS A 273 -4.89 -11.85 20.98
CA LYS A 273 -5.63 -10.61 20.70
C LYS A 273 -4.81 -9.35 21.00
N GLU A 274 -3.89 -9.43 21.96
CA GLU A 274 -3.05 -8.28 22.36
C GLU A 274 -2.00 -7.93 21.31
N VAL A 275 -1.53 -8.91 20.53
CA VAL A 275 -0.65 -8.67 19.38
C VAL A 275 -1.37 -7.75 18.39
N HIS A 276 -2.66 -8.01 18.18
CA HIS A 276 -3.57 -7.27 17.32
C HIS A 276 -4.27 -6.09 18.00
N ASN A 277 -3.89 -5.68 19.20
CA ASN A 277 -4.43 -4.43 19.77
C ASN A 277 -4.13 -3.28 18.80
N PRO A 278 -5.09 -2.41 18.48
CA PRO A 278 -4.85 -1.31 17.55
C PRO A 278 -3.80 -0.34 18.05
N PHE A 279 -3.14 0.35 17.13
CA PHE A 279 -2.35 1.51 17.50
C PHE A 279 -3.30 2.54 18.14
N PRO A 280 -2.94 3.11 19.31
CA PRO A 280 -3.84 3.99 20.03
C PRO A 280 -3.82 5.40 19.43
N PHE A 281 -4.20 5.55 18.16
CA PHE A 281 -4.32 6.86 17.50
C PHE A 281 -5.18 7.80 18.32
N PHE A 282 -4.80 9.07 18.34
CA PHE A 282 -5.34 10.06 19.25
C PHE A 282 -5.26 9.57 20.70
N SER A 283 -4.08 9.17 21.18
CA SER A 283 -3.77 9.04 22.62
C SER A 283 -3.17 10.33 23.20
N ASN A 284 -3.13 10.45 24.54
CA ASN A 284 -2.52 11.61 25.22
C ASN A 284 -0.98 11.63 25.13
N ASP A 285 -0.37 10.47 24.91
CA ASP A 285 1.07 10.24 25.05
C ASP A 285 1.53 9.31 23.92
N PRO A 286 2.63 9.64 23.19
CA PRO A 286 3.42 10.89 23.25
C PRO A 286 2.84 12.06 22.44
N PHE A 287 1.77 11.84 21.67
CA PHE A 287 1.30 12.81 20.68
C PHE A 287 0.25 13.79 21.23
N LYS A 288 0.68 15.04 21.45
CA LYS A 288 -0.17 16.12 21.99
C LYS A 288 -0.68 17.09 20.92
N HIS A 289 -0.03 17.10 19.76
CA HIS A 289 -0.32 17.96 18.62
C HIS A 289 -0.62 17.12 17.39
N TYR A 290 -1.43 17.64 16.48
CA TYR A 290 -1.84 16.94 15.28
C TYR A 290 -1.89 17.91 14.12
N LEU A 291 -1.43 17.48 12.96
CA LEU A 291 -1.74 18.11 11.69
C LEU A 291 -2.96 17.41 11.11
N CYS A 292 -3.99 18.19 10.83
CA CYS A 292 -5.25 17.72 10.26
C CYS A 292 -5.40 18.29 8.85
N LEU A 293 -5.65 17.39 7.90
CA LEU A 293 -5.94 17.70 6.51
C LEU A 293 -7.39 17.34 6.26
N GLU A 294 -8.23 18.32 5.92
CA GLU A 294 -9.62 18.09 5.53
C GLU A 294 -9.74 18.27 4.02
N VAL A 295 -10.04 17.16 3.34
CA VAL A 295 -10.35 17.11 1.93
C VAL A 295 -11.87 17.22 1.80
N LEU A 296 -12.34 18.26 1.12
CA LEU A 296 -13.75 18.58 0.97
C LEU A 296 -14.10 18.67 -0.52
N ALA A 297 -15.31 18.28 -0.88
CA ALA A 297 -15.82 18.43 -2.23
C ALA A 297 -17.35 18.60 -2.28
N LYS A 298 -17.82 19.18 -3.38
CA LYS A 298 -19.25 19.40 -3.66
C LYS A 298 -19.94 18.17 -4.25
N SER A 299 -19.18 17.31 -4.94
CA SER A 299 -19.67 16.09 -5.56
C SER A 299 -18.86 14.87 -5.10
N ALA A 300 -19.50 13.69 -5.10
CA ALA A 300 -18.83 12.44 -4.76
C ALA A 300 -17.64 12.14 -5.69
N GLU A 301 -17.80 12.44 -6.98
CA GLU A 301 -16.76 12.22 -7.99
C GLU A 301 -15.54 13.10 -7.74
N ALA A 302 -15.75 14.42 -7.53
CA ALA A 302 -14.67 15.34 -7.18
C ALA A 302 -13.96 14.91 -5.90
N HIS A 303 -14.72 14.48 -4.88
CA HIS A 303 -14.14 14.00 -3.63
C HIS A 303 -13.24 12.78 -3.85
N VAL A 304 -13.71 11.74 -4.55
CA VAL A 304 -12.92 10.52 -4.79
C VAL A 304 -11.63 10.84 -5.52
N LYS A 305 -11.69 11.62 -6.61
CA LYS A 305 -10.50 11.94 -7.41
C LYS A 305 -9.54 12.86 -6.66
N PHE A 306 -10.03 13.93 -6.03
CA PHE A 306 -9.19 14.88 -5.32
C PHE A 306 -8.59 14.27 -4.05
N CYS A 307 -9.35 13.48 -3.28
CA CYS A 307 -8.85 12.74 -2.13
C CYS A 307 -7.73 11.77 -2.53
N GLY A 308 -7.93 10.98 -3.59
CA GLY A 308 -6.90 10.09 -4.11
C GLY A 308 -5.64 10.84 -4.56
N TRP A 309 -5.79 12.03 -5.16
CA TRP A 309 -4.65 12.89 -5.49
C TRP A 309 -3.91 13.37 -4.23
N VAL A 310 -4.61 13.93 -3.24
CA VAL A 310 -4.02 14.40 -1.98
C VAL A 310 -3.29 13.27 -1.25
N GLU A 311 -3.92 12.09 -1.14
CA GLU A 311 -3.34 10.91 -0.52
C GLU A 311 -2.03 10.50 -1.22
N SER A 312 -2.00 10.53 -2.56
CA SER A 312 -0.81 10.21 -3.35
C SER A 312 0.39 11.13 -3.07
N LYS A 313 0.14 12.32 -2.51
CA LYS A 313 1.17 13.33 -2.19
C LYS A 313 1.53 13.38 -0.72
N LEU A 314 0.77 12.76 0.18
CA LEU A 314 1.03 12.81 1.63
C LEU A 314 2.45 12.38 2.02
N ARG A 315 3.04 11.43 1.29
CA ARG A 315 4.44 11.06 1.49
C ARG A 315 5.42 12.23 1.32
N ILE A 316 5.13 13.17 0.42
CA ILE A 316 5.96 14.37 0.22
C ILE A 316 5.90 15.23 1.48
N LEU A 317 4.70 15.43 2.04
CA LEU A 317 4.53 16.12 3.32
C LEU A 317 5.26 15.43 4.47
N HIS A 318 5.22 14.10 4.55
CA HIS A 318 5.98 13.37 5.57
C HIS A 318 7.48 13.66 5.46
N LYS A 319 8.03 13.61 4.23
CA LYS A 319 9.44 13.90 3.97
C LYS A 319 9.82 15.35 4.25
N THR A 320 8.92 16.31 4.04
CA THR A 320 9.22 17.73 4.31
C THR A 320 9.00 18.10 5.78
N LEU A 321 8.29 17.29 6.55
CA LEU A 321 8.20 17.42 8.01
C LEU A 321 9.34 16.69 8.72
N GLU A 322 9.86 15.62 8.12
CA GLU A 322 11.02 14.87 8.57
C GLU A 322 12.26 15.76 8.61
N GLY A 323 12.79 15.99 9.83
CA GLY A 323 13.94 16.85 10.04
C GLY A 323 13.65 18.35 9.94
N ALA A 324 12.41 18.77 9.69
CA ALA A 324 12.05 20.20 9.60
C ALA A 324 12.22 20.93 10.95
N VAL A 325 12.02 20.22 12.05
CA VAL A 325 12.10 20.75 13.41
C VAL A 325 12.86 19.76 14.28
N SER A 326 13.91 20.24 14.94
CA SER A 326 14.69 19.44 15.88
C SER A 326 13.80 18.91 17.01
N GLY A 327 13.94 17.62 17.32
CA GLY A 327 13.15 16.94 18.34
C GLY A 327 11.68 16.71 18.00
N MET A 328 11.22 17.06 16.78
CA MET A 328 9.86 16.74 16.35
C MET A 328 9.79 15.32 15.78
N MET A 329 8.89 14.52 16.33
CA MET A 329 8.53 13.20 15.84
C MET A 329 7.13 13.25 15.22
N ILE A 330 6.98 12.70 14.02
CA ILE A 330 5.69 12.56 13.35
C ILE A 330 5.25 11.09 13.30
N HIS A 331 3.95 10.86 13.33
CA HIS A 331 3.32 9.56 13.12
C HIS A 331 2.13 9.68 12.17
N PRO A 332 2.30 9.37 10.88
CA PRO A 332 1.20 9.37 9.92
C PRO A 332 0.11 8.36 10.30
N ASN A 333 -1.15 8.79 10.25
CA ASN A 333 -2.28 7.88 10.38
C ASN A 333 -2.77 7.49 8.98
N PRO A 334 -2.80 6.20 8.63
CA PRO A 334 -3.23 5.75 7.30
C PRO A 334 -4.74 5.82 7.06
N GLU A 335 -5.52 6.14 8.09
CA GLU A 335 -6.97 6.13 8.03
C GLU A 335 -7.53 7.48 7.56
N GLN A 336 -8.60 7.39 6.78
CA GLN A 336 -9.45 8.52 6.42
C GLN A 336 -10.69 8.49 7.32
N TYR A 337 -11.00 9.64 7.93
CA TYR A 337 -12.14 9.79 8.83
C TYR A 337 -13.24 10.55 8.11
N GLU A 338 -14.39 9.92 7.89
CA GLU A 338 -15.51 10.53 7.18
C GLU A 338 -15.94 11.84 7.87
N LEU A 339 -15.97 12.90 7.09
CA LEU A 339 -16.38 14.24 7.51
C LEU A 339 -17.63 14.60 6.72
N ARG A 340 -18.79 14.25 7.28
CA ARG A 340 -20.06 14.81 6.82
C ARG A 340 -20.23 16.16 7.49
N SER A 341 -19.96 17.23 6.76
CA SER A 341 -20.19 18.57 7.28
C SER A 341 -21.70 18.85 7.32
N ALA A 342 -22.17 19.60 8.33
CA ALA A 342 -23.50 20.22 8.27
C ALA A 342 -23.51 21.46 7.36
N ASP A 343 -22.36 21.77 6.75
CA ASP A 343 -22.16 22.86 5.83
C ASP A 343 -22.67 22.42 4.45
N THR A 344 -23.80 23.02 4.04
CA THR A 344 -24.45 22.71 2.76
C THR A 344 -23.55 23.01 1.55
N GLU A 345 -22.45 23.76 1.72
CA GLU A 345 -21.51 24.02 0.64
C GLU A 345 -20.61 22.80 0.33
N TRP A 346 -20.28 21.97 1.33
CA TRP A 346 -19.32 20.86 1.20
C TRP A 346 -19.91 19.55 1.70
N GLU A 347 -20.76 18.94 0.87
CA GLU A 347 -21.49 17.71 1.20
C GLU A 347 -20.57 16.50 1.40
N TRP A 348 -19.45 16.44 0.68
CA TRP A 348 -18.51 15.32 0.73
C TRP A 348 -17.20 15.72 1.39
N GLY A 349 -16.69 14.90 2.31
CA GLY A 349 -15.40 15.19 2.92
C GLY A 349 -14.82 14.06 3.78
N CYS A 350 -13.51 14.16 3.99
CA CYS A 350 -12.79 13.34 4.96
C CYS A 350 -11.65 14.12 5.64
N GLY A 351 -11.32 13.71 6.86
CA GLY A 351 -10.16 14.15 7.62
C GLY A 351 -9.05 13.11 7.60
N MET A 352 -7.82 13.55 7.35
CA MET A 352 -6.58 12.78 7.49
C MET A 352 -5.70 13.43 8.55
N PHE A 353 -4.93 12.63 9.30
CA PHE A 353 -4.20 13.09 10.47
C PHE A 353 -2.75 12.63 10.49
N ILE A 354 -1.86 13.51 10.93
CA ILE A 354 -0.48 13.19 11.29
C ILE A 354 -0.30 13.61 12.75
N GLU A 355 0.09 12.66 13.60
CA GLU A 355 0.32 12.93 15.02
C GLU A 355 1.72 13.50 15.21
N LEU A 356 1.85 14.49 16.09
CA LEU A 356 3.09 15.24 16.34
C LEU A 356 3.44 15.16 17.82
N ALA A 357 4.67 14.71 18.08
CA ALA A 357 5.29 14.70 19.39
C ALA A 357 6.57 15.54 19.35
N PHE A 358 6.89 16.20 20.46
CA PHE A 358 8.10 16.99 20.62
C PHE A 358 8.88 16.40 21.79
N LEU A 359 10.02 15.80 21.49
CA LEU A 359 10.85 15.04 22.41
C LEU A 359 11.99 15.91 22.94
N GLY A 360 12.00 16.14 24.26
CA GLY A 360 12.94 17.07 24.89
C GLY A 360 14.39 16.60 24.84
N ASP A 361 14.58 15.30 25.03
CA ASP A 361 15.84 14.57 24.89
C ASP A 361 16.39 14.57 23.45
N GLN A 362 15.55 14.90 22.46
CA GLN A 362 15.94 15.05 21.05
C GLN A 362 16.03 16.51 20.61
N GLY A 363 16.10 17.45 21.54
CA GLY A 363 16.41 18.86 21.26
C GLY A 363 15.19 19.79 21.15
N SER A 364 13.98 19.31 21.45
CA SER A 364 12.84 20.23 21.67
C SER A 364 12.85 20.78 23.10
N TYR A 365 12.19 21.91 23.34
CA TYR A 365 12.10 22.50 24.68
C TYR A 365 10.73 23.14 24.92
N VAL A 366 10.34 23.23 26.19
CA VAL A 366 9.05 23.83 26.57
C VAL A 366 9.06 25.32 26.20
N GLY A 367 8.01 25.77 25.51
CA GLY A 367 7.91 27.15 25.02
C GLY A 367 8.51 27.38 23.64
N GLN A 368 9.09 26.35 23.00
CA GLN A 368 9.52 26.42 21.60
C GLN A 368 8.34 26.70 20.68
N THR A 369 8.47 27.75 19.86
CA THR A 369 7.53 28.02 18.77
C THR A 369 7.98 27.24 17.53
N VAL A 370 7.08 26.40 17.01
CA VAL A 370 7.32 25.53 15.86
C VAL A 370 6.55 26.06 14.67
N ASP A 371 7.25 26.45 13.61
CA ASP A 371 6.63 26.91 12.38
C ASP A 371 6.60 25.81 11.32
N LEU A 372 5.40 25.26 11.08
CA LEU A 372 5.19 24.24 10.05
C LEU A 372 4.76 24.85 8.71
N ARG A 373 4.55 26.17 8.62
CA ARG A 373 4.04 26.83 7.41
C ARG A 373 4.89 26.55 6.16
N PRO A 374 6.25 26.49 6.21
CA PRO A 374 7.04 26.18 5.02
C PRO A 374 6.70 24.80 4.42
N SER A 375 6.69 23.74 5.25
CA SER A 375 6.36 22.38 4.80
C SER A 375 4.91 22.28 4.31
N LEU A 376 3.98 22.99 4.96
CA LEU A 376 2.57 23.03 4.55
C LEU A 376 2.35 23.81 3.25
N HIS A 377 3.07 24.90 3.03
CA HIS A 377 2.98 25.71 1.83
C HIS A 377 3.50 24.93 0.62
N GLN A 378 4.68 24.31 0.75
CA GLN A 378 5.24 23.43 -0.28
C GLN A 378 4.30 22.28 -0.62
N PHE A 379 3.66 21.67 0.38
CA PHE A 379 2.67 20.62 0.14
C PHE A 379 1.44 21.15 -0.60
N ALA A 380 0.92 22.32 -0.23
CA ALA A 380 -0.21 22.95 -0.90
C ALA A 380 0.11 23.28 -2.36
N GLU A 381 1.33 23.76 -2.66
CA GLU A 381 1.81 23.97 -4.03
C GLU A 381 1.79 22.67 -4.83
N VAL A 382 2.33 21.58 -4.28
CA VAL A 382 2.31 20.27 -4.95
C VAL A 382 0.88 19.79 -5.21
N VAL A 383 -0.01 19.91 -4.23
CA VAL A 383 -1.43 19.54 -4.40
C VAL A 383 -2.09 20.39 -5.49
N SER A 384 -1.72 21.67 -5.61
CA SER A 384 -2.27 22.59 -6.61
C SER A 384 -1.94 22.22 -8.07
N THR A 385 -0.96 21.33 -8.30
CA THR A 385 -0.59 20.80 -9.63
C THR A 385 -1.51 19.67 -10.12
N TRP A 386 -2.65 19.45 -9.46
CA TRP A 386 -3.61 18.43 -9.88
C TRP A 386 -4.12 18.70 -11.30
N ALA A 387 -3.92 17.74 -12.20
CA ALA A 387 -4.24 17.90 -13.62
C ALA A 387 -5.72 18.17 -13.91
N GLU A 388 -6.64 17.65 -13.08
CA GLU A 388 -8.09 17.84 -13.25
C GLU A 388 -8.63 19.06 -12.48
N LYS A 389 -7.74 19.92 -11.93
CA LYS A 389 -8.14 21.12 -11.16
C LYS A 389 -9.08 22.05 -11.93
N GLU A 390 -8.85 22.22 -13.23
CA GLU A 390 -9.69 23.07 -14.08
C GLU A 390 -11.06 22.43 -14.35
N THR A 391 -11.10 21.11 -14.52
CA THR A 391 -12.33 20.33 -14.71
C THR A 391 -13.25 20.44 -13.49
N TYR A 392 -12.69 20.35 -12.28
CA TYR A 392 -13.42 20.44 -11.01
C TYR A 392 -13.30 21.82 -10.36
N ASN A 393 -13.24 22.88 -11.15
CA ASN A 393 -13.03 24.22 -10.62
C ASN A 393 -14.10 24.57 -9.58
N SER A 394 -13.66 25.01 -8.39
CA SER A 394 -14.54 25.37 -7.25
C SER A 394 -15.40 24.22 -6.70
N GLU A 395 -15.12 22.96 -7.07
CA GLU A 395 -15.78 21.77 -6.54
C GLU A 395 -15.02 21.06 -5.41
N PHE A 396 -13.79 21.48 -5.11
CA PHE A 396 -12.96 20.85 -4.09
C PHE A 396 -12.22 21.89 -3.23
N LYS A 397 -11.85 21.49 -2.02
CA LYS A 397 -11.12 22.33 -1.07
C LYS A 397 -10.26 21.47 -0.15
N LEU A 398 -9.01 21.88 0.05
CA LEU A 398 -8.12 21.31 1.06
C LEU A 398 -7.93 22.32 2.20
N LYS A 399 -8.26 21.93 3.43
CA LYS A 399 -7.95 22.71 4.63
C LYS A 399 -6.82 22.03 5.41
N LEU A 400 -5.76 22.78 5.71
CA LEU A 400 -4.64 22.33 6.55
C LEU A 400 -4.71 23.07 7.88
N LYS A 401 -4.77 22.34 9.00
CA LYS A 401 -4.83 22.93 10.33
C LYS A 401 -3.99 22.17 11.34
N THR A 402 -3.32 22.89 12.23
CA THR A 402 -2.69 22.30 13.41
C THR A 402 -3.66 22.36 14.57
N VAL A 403 -3.85 21.24 15.27
CA VAL A 403 -4.76 21.15 16.41
C VAL A 403 -4.06 20.51 17.60
N LYS A 404 -4.37 21.01 18.79
CA LYS A 404 -4.03 20.31 20.03
C LYS A 404 -5.01 19.17 20.22
N ARG A 405 -4.60 18.14 20.96
CA ARG A 405 -5.45 17.02 21.35
C ARG A 405 -6.84 17.43 21.83
N THR A 406 -6.91 18.41 22.73
CA THR A 406 -8.16 18.90 23.34
C THR A 406 -9.12 19.55 22.34
N ARG A 407 -8.65 19.81 21.12
CA ARG A 407 -9.42 20.40 20.02
C ARG A 407 -9.49 19.46 18.81
N LEU A 408 -9.19 18.18 18.98
CA LEU A 408 -9.40 17.19 17.92
C LEU A 408 -10.89 17.14 17.54
N PRO A 409 -11.21 17.03 16.25
CA PRO A 409 -12.60 16.97 15.82
C PRO A 409 -13.35 15.76 16.38
N GLU A 410 -14.60 15.98 16.79
CA GLU A 410 -15.45 14.94 17.38
C GLU A 410 -15.70 13.76 16.42
N TYR A 411 -15.81 14.02 15.11
CA TYR A 411 -16.01 12.97 14.10
C TYR A 411 -14.86 11.95 14.12
N ALA A 412 -13.62 12.40 14.24
CA ALA A 412 -12.44 11.54 14.27
C ALA A 412 -12.38 10.74 15.58
N LEU A 413 -12.66 11.38 16.71
CA LEU A 413 -12.68 10.73 18.03
C LEU A 413 -13.78 9.67 18.13
N LYS A 414 -15.00 9.95 17.63
CA LYS A 414 -16.11 8.99 17.59
C LYS A 414 -15.79 7.79 16.71
N ALA A 415 -15.24 8.02 15.52
CA ALA A 415 -14.86 6.95 14.60
C ALA A 415 -13.78 6.04 15.22
N GLU A 416 -12.77 6.63 15.88
CA GLU A 416 -11.71 5.87 16.55
C GLU A 416 -12.25 5.08 17.76
N ALA A 417 -13.13 5.67 18.56
CA ALA A 417 -13.80 4.99 19.66
C ALA A 417 -14.68 3.82 19.18
N ALA A 418 -15.41 3.99 18.08
CA ALA A 418 -16.22 2.94 17.47
C ALA A 418 -15.36 1.77 16.95
N LYS A 419 -14.18 2.06 16.40
CA LYS A 419 -13.22 1.03 16.00
C LYS A 419 -12.75 0.20 17.19
N ARG A 420 -12.47 0.84 18.33
CA ARG A 420 -12.05 0.16 19.58
C ARG A 420 -13.18 -0.68 20.20
N SER A 421 -14.43 -0.20 20.15
CA SER A 421 -15.57 -0.91 20.77
C SER A 421 -16.00 -2.15 19.98
N ARG A 422 -15.92 -2.13 18.64
CA ARG A 422 -16.20 -3.31 17.78
C ARG A 422 -15.28 -4.51 18.07
N GLN A 423 -14.18 -4.29 18.78
CA GLN A 423 -13.17 -5.32 19.07
C GLN A 423 -13.44 -6.11 20.35
N HIS A 424 -14.37 -5.65 21.21
CA HIS A 424 -14.75 -6.37 22.43
C HIS A 424 -15.89 -7.37 22.19
N LYS A 425 -16.42 -7.44 20.96
CA LYS A 425 -17.57 -8.27 20.59
C LYS A 425 -17.26 -9.35 19.54
N GLY A 426 -16.01 -9.51 19.14
CA GLY A 426 -15.59 -10.42 18.06
C GLY A 426 -14.49 -11.37 18.49
#